data_AF-A0A1G0V8N0-F1
#
_entry.id   AF-A0A1G0V8N0-F1
#
_cell.length_a   1.000
_cell.length_b   1.000
_cell.length_c   1.000
_cell.angle_alpha   90.00
_cell.angle_beta   90.00
_cell.angle_gamma   90.00
#
_symmetry.space_group_name_H-M   'P 1'
#
loop_
_entity.id
_entity.type
_entity.pdbx_description
1 polymer ?
#
loop_
_entity_poly.entity_id
_entity_poly.type
_entity_poly.pdbx_seq_one_letter_code
_entity_poly.pdbx_strand_id
1 'polypeptide(L)' 'MASIALKDLLENFNDLADDEKEYFLEIARKQLIEFRRYKISERVKEAEENYKAGKVISGNVKSLLKDIEND' A
#
# COMPACT_ATOMS: atom_id res chain seq x y z
N MET A 1 5.38 13.15 15.02
CA MET A 1 5.49 12.02 15.99
C MET A 1 6.19 10.77 15.44
N ALA A 2 6.30 10.57 14.12
CA ALA A 2 6.89 9.34 13.55
C ALA A 2 8.39 9.11 13.83
N SER A 3 9.16 10.17 14.12
CA SER A 3 10.62 10.08 14.29
C SER A 3 11.04 9.38 15.60
N ILE A 4 10.31 9.60 16.69
CA ILE A 4 10.61 9.01 18.01
C ILE A 4 10.29 7.51 18.00
N ALA A 5 9.13 7.13 17.45
CA ALA A 5 8.69 5.73 17.42
C ALA A 5 9.61 4.82 16.58
N LEU A 6 10.17 5.32 15.47
CA LEU A 6 11.12 4.54 14.67
C LEU A 6 12.45 4.34 15.41
N LYS A 7 12.93 5.37 16.10
CA LYS A 7 14.17 5.31 16.86
C LYS A 7 14.05 4.28 17.98
N ASP A 8 12.99 4.33 18.78
CA ASP A 8 12.77 3.41 19.88
C ASP A 8 12.65 1.95 19.37
N LEU A 9 12.02 1.74 18.22
CA LEU A 9 11.93 0.42 17.60
C LEU A 9 13.30 -0.11 17.15
N LEU A 10 14.18 0.75 16.63
CA LEU A 10 15.55 0.36 16.26
C LEU A 10 16.41 0.06 17.47
N GLU A 11 16.29 0.84 18.55
CA GLU A 11 16.98 0.57 19.81
C GLU A 11 16.53 -0.78 20.38
N ASN A 12 15.22 -1.02 20.48
CA ASN A 12 14.68 -2.29 20.94
C ASN A 12 15.08 -3.48 20.05
N PHE A 13 15.17 -3.30 18.73
CA PHE A 13 15.61 -4.34 17.81
C PHE A 13 17.07 -4.73 18.05
N ASN A 14 17.94 -3.78 18.42
CA ASN A 14 19.35 -4.07 18.68
C ASN A 14 19.55 -4.93 19.94
N ASP A 15 18.68 -4.77 20.93
CA ASP A 15 18.73 -5.48 22.22
C ASP A 15 18.20 -6.93 22.15
N LEU A 16 17.54 -7.31 21.04
CA LEU A 16 17.06 -8.67 20.82
C LEU A 16 18.21 -9.68 20.63
N ALA A 17 17.99 -10.92 21.04
CA ALA A 17 18.85 -12.04 20.67
C ALA A 17 18.80 -12.31 19.16
N ASP A 18 19.78 -13.05 18.63
CA ASP A 18 19.90 -13.27 17.18
C ASP A 18 18.70 -14.00 16.58
N ASP A 19 18.16 -15.00 17.28
CA ASP A 19 16.94 -15.73 16.88
C ASP A 19 15.68 -14.85 16.92
N GLU A 20 15.58 -13.99 17.94
CA GLU A 20 14.49 -13.01 18.04
C GLU A 20 14.55 -11.96 16.92
N LYS A 21 15.76 -11.53 16.52
CA LYS A 21 15.96 -10.63 15.37
C LYS A 21 15.52 -11.27 14.07
N GLU A 22 15.87 -12.52 13.83
CA GLU A 22 15.43 -13.27 12.65
C GLU A 22 13.90 -13.40 12.61
N TYR A 23 13.29 -13.74 13.75
CA TYR A 23 11.84 -13.84 13.88
C TYR A 23 11.15 -12.49 13.66
N PHE A 24 11.69 -11.41 14.21
CA PHE A 24 11.20 -10.05 13.99
C PHE A 24 11.21 -9.69 12.51
N LEU A 25 12.29 -9.97 11.79
CA LEU A 25 12.39 -9.69 10.35
C LEU A 25 11.35 -10.46 9.54
N GLU A 26 11.04 -11.70 9.92
CA GLU A 26 9.98 -12.48 9.30
C GLU A 26 8.61 -11.81 9.48
N ILE A 27 8.30 -11.37 10.71
CA ILE A 27 7.04 -10.67 11.01
C ILE A 27 6.97 -9.34 10.25
N ALA A 28 8.02 -8.52 10.28
CA ALA A 28 8.06 -7.23 9.61
C ALA A 28 7.81 -7.38 8.11
N ARG A 29 8.41 -8.41 7.48
CA ARG A 29 8.17 -8.74 6.08
C ARG A 29 6.71 -9.11 5.82
N LYS A 30 6.10 -9.94 6.67
CA LYS A 30 4.68 -10.30 6.56
C LYS A 30 3.77 -9.08 6.68
N GLN A 31 4.03 -8.20 7.64
CA GLN A 31 3.28 -6.95 7.81
C GLN A 31 3.37 -6.04 6.58
N LEU A 32 4.55 -5.93 5.96
CA LEU A 32 4.70 -5.15 4.73
C LEU A 32 3.88 -5.74 3.57
N ILE A 33 3.79 -7.06 3.47
CA ILE A 33 2.95 -7.74 2.47
C ILE A 33 1.47 -7.43 2.73
N GLU A 34 1.01 -7.53 3.98
CA GLU A 34 -0.37 -7.20 4.34
C GLU A 34 -0.72 -5.74 4.08
N PHE A 35 0.20 -4.81 4.37
CA PHE A 35 0.02 -3.41 4.04
C PHE A 35 -0.18 -3.19 2.52
N ARG A 36 0.61 -3.88 1.68
CA ARG A 36 0.45 -3.82 0.22
C ARG A 36 -0.90 -4.38 -0.23
N ARG A 37 -1.34 -5.50 0.34
CA ARG A 37 -2.66 -6.10 0.08
C ARG A 37 -3.78 -5.16 0.46
N TYR A 38 -3.68 -4.50 1.61
CA TYR A 38 -4.63 -3.48 2.04
C TYR A 38 -4.74 -2.34 1.04
N LYS A 39 -3.60 -1.80 0.57
CA LYS A 39 -3.60 -0.73 -0.45
C LYS A 39 -4.25 -1.16 -1.77
N ILE A 40 -4.08 -2.42 -2.18
CA ILE A 40 -4.78 -2.97 -3.35
C ILE A 40 -6.29 -3.04 -3.08
N SER A 41 -6.70 -3.55 -1.92
CA SER A 41 -8.11 -3.62 -1.53
C SER A 41 -8.79 -2.26 -1.55
N GLU A 42 -8.13 -1.21 -1.05
CA GLU A 42 -8.68 0.15 -1.06
C GLU A 42 -8.88 0.66 -2.49
N ARG A 43 -7.91 0.42 -3.39
CA ARG A 43 -8.04 0.78 -4.81
C ARG A 43 -9.16 0.03 -5.52
N VAL A 44 -9.38 -1.24 -5.16
CA VAL A 44 -10.48 -2.03 -5.71
C VAL A 44 -11.82 -1.45 -5.26
N LYS A 45 -11.98 -1.11 -3.97
CA LYS A 45 -13.20 -0.45 -3.48
C LYS A 45 -13.48 0.85 -4.22
N GLU A 46 -12.45 1.70 -4.37
CA GLU A 46 -12.56 2.95 -5.13
C GLU A 46 -13.02 2.69 -6.58
N ALA A 47 -12.43 1.70 -7.25
CA ALA A 47 -12.80 1.34 -8.61
C ALA A 47 -14.25 0.82 -8.71
N GLU A 48 -14.70 0.01 -7.75
CA GLU A 48 -16.08 -0.47 -7.68
C GLU A 48 -17.08 0.67 -7.45
N GLU A 49 -16.74 1.62 -6.57
CA GLU A 49 -17.55 2.81 -6.32
C GLU A 49 -17.65 3.70 -7.57
N ASN A 50 -16.53 3.93 -8.25
CA ASN A 50 -16.50 4.68 -9.52
C ASN A 50 -17.34 3.98 -10.60
N TYR A 51 -17.26 2.65 -10.70
CA TYR A 51 -18.08 1.87 -11.62
C TYR A 51 -19.57 2.03 -11.33
N LYS A 52 -19.98 1.85 -10.07
CA LYS A 52 -21.39 2.01 -9.64
C LYS A 52 -21.90 3.44 -9.86
N ALA A 53 -21.04 4.43 -9.70
CA ALA A 53 -21.36 5.84 -9.95
C ALA A 53 -21.35 6.22 -11.44
N GLY A 54 -21.05 5.28 -12.36
CA GLY A 54 -20.94 5.56 -13.79
C GLY A 54 -19.73 6.41 -14.17
N LYS A 55 -18.77 6.61 -13.25
CA LYS A 55 -17.50 7.31 -13.48
C LYS A 55 -16.53 6.40 -14.20
N VAL A 56 -16.92 5.98 -15.40
CA VAL A 56 -16.19 5.03 -16.24
C VAL A 56 -15.97 5.65 -17.60
N ILE A 57 -14.77 5.49 -18.14
CA ILE A 57 -14.48 5.84 -19.52
C ILE A 57 -14.74 4.60 -20.37
N SER A 58 -15.57 4.73 -21.39
CA SER A 58 -15.84 3.68 -22.37
C SER A 58 -15.51 4.22 -23.77
N GLY A 59 -14.78 3.43 -24.56
CA GLY A 59 -14.31 3.88 -25.87
C GLY A 59 -13.10 3.09 -26.36
N ASN A 60 -12.50 3.55 -27.46
CA ASN A 60 -11.25 2.99 -27.97
C ASN A 60 -10.04 3.77 -27.43
N VAL A 61 -8.83 3.25 -27.69
CA VAL A 61 -7.56 3.85 -27.24
C VAL A 61 -7.43 5.32 -27.64
N LYS A 62 -7.93 5.73 -28.81
CA LYS A 62 -7.86 7.15 -29.25
C LYS A 62 -8.76 8.05 -28.40
N SER A 63 -9.96 7.58 -28.04
CA SER A 63 -10.86 8.31 -27.14
C SER A 63 -10.24 8.48 -25.76
N LEU A 64 -9.65 7.41 -25.21
CA LEU A 64 -8.99 7.46 -23.91
C LEU A 64 -7.80 8.44 -23.88
N LEU A 65 -6.95 8.40 -24.92
CA LEU A 65 -5.81 9.32 -25.02
C LEU A 65 -6.25 10.78 -25.09
N LYS A 66 -7.33 11.06 -25.82
CA LYS A 66 -7.89 12.42 -25.90
C LYS A 66 -8.42 12.89 -24.54
N ASP A 67 -9.10 12.03 -23.79
CA ASP A 67 -9.63 12.42 -22.47
C ASP A 67 -8.48 12.73 -21.48
N ILE A 68 -7.38 11.97 -21.51
CA ILE A 68 -6.18 12.21 -20.68
C ILE A 68 -5.48 13.53 -21.04
N GLU A 69 -5.46 13.91 -22.31
CA GLU A 69 -4.84 15.17 -22.76
C GLU A 69 -5.67 16.42 -22.41
N ASN A 70 -6.95 16.26 -22.06
CA ASN A 70 -7.87 17.36 -21.75
C ASN A 70 -8.21 17.50 -20.25
N ASP A 71 -7.66 16.64 -19.38
CA ASP A 71 -7.70 16.74 -17.91
C ASP A 71 -6.55 17.63 -17.37
#